data_AF-A0A1U7PXG0-F1
#
_entry.id   AF-A0A1U7PXG0-F1
#
_cell.length_a   1.000
_cell.length_b   1.000
_cell.length_c   1.000
_cell.angle_alpha   90.00
_cell.angle_beta   90.00
_cell.angle_gamma   90.00
#
_symmetry.space_group_name_H-M   'P 1'
#
loop_
_entity.id
_entity.type
_entity.pdbx_description
1 polymer ?
#
loop_
_entity_poly.entity_id
_entity_poly.type
_entity_poly.pdbx_seq_one_letter_code
_entity_poly.pdbx_strand_id
1 'polypeptide(L)' 'MINYRVENLDALVQELQKEGVTILDKVESYDYGKFVHILDPEGNKIELWEPNDVEYEKLGNSMGAETTK' A
#
# COMPACT_ATOMS: atom_id res chain seq x y z
N MET A 1 9.05 6.67 -8.33
CA MET A 1 8.40 6.08 -7.15
C MET A 1 7.19 5.34 -7.65
N ILE A 2 7.14 4.02 -7.43
CA ILE A 2 6.08 3.15 -7.94
C ILE A 2 5.18 2.79 -6.76
N ASN A 3 3.88 2.87 -6.96
CA ASN A 3 2.87 2.42 -5.99
C ASN A 3 2.18 1.17 -6.54
N TYR A 4 2.12 0.12 -5.74
CA TYR A 4 1.34 -1.08 -6.05
C TYR A 4 0.20 -1.23 -5.06
N ARG A 5 -0.99 -1.44 -5.63
CA ARG A 5 -2.16 -1.86 -4.87
C ARG A 5 -2.07 -3.37 -4.60
N VAL A 6 -2.27 -3.78 -3.35
CA VAL A 6 -2.20 -5.17 -2.90
C VAL A 6 -3.46 -5.54 -2.11
N GLU A 7 -3.81 -6.82 -2.06
CA GLU A 7 -5.02 -7.30 -1.38
C GLU A 7 -4.80 -7.65 0.09
N ASN A 8 -3.60 -8.16 0.44
CA ASN A 8 -3.26 -8.52 1.82
C ASN A 8 -1.82 -8.08 2.13
N LEU A 9 -1.70 -6.87 2.69
CA LEU A 9 -0.38 -6.27 2.91
C LEU A 9 0.42 -6.99 3.98
N ASP A 10 -0.24 -7.45 5.04
CA ASP A 10 0.45 -8.10 6.16
C ASP A 10 1.09 -9.42 5.74
N ALA A 11 0.34 -10.26 5.01
CA ALA A 11 0.85 -11.51 4.47
C ALA A 11 1.99 -11.26 3.48
N LEU A 12 1.86 -10.25 2.61
CA LEU A 12 2.88 -9.91 1.63
C LEU A 12 4.16 -9.42 2.32
N VAL A 13 4.07 -8.54 3.32
CA VAL A 13 5.24 -8.07 4.08
C VAL A 13 5.96 -9.23 4.76
N GLN A 14 5.22 -10.18 5.35
CA GLN A 14 5.83 -11.38 5.95
C GLN A 14 6.56 -12.25 4.92
N GLU A 15 6.02 -12.38 3.71
CA GLU A 15 6.66 -13.13 2.62
C GLU A 15 7.92 -12.39 2.12
N LEU A 16 7.82 -11.09 1.87
CA LEU A 16 8.94 -10.25 1.45
C LEU A 16 10.09 -10.27 2.47
N GLN A 17 9.78 -10.26 3.77
CA GLN A 17 10.79 -10.39 4.82
C GLN A 17 11.50 -11.75 4.79
N LYS A 18 10.78 -12.84 4.48
CA LYS A 18 11.39 -14.18 4.34
C LYS A 18 12.31 -14.27 3.12
N GLU A 19 11.94 -13.59 2.04
CA GLU A 19 12.73 -13.49 0.81
C GLU A 19 13.91 -12.51 0.93
N GLY A 20 14.08 -11.84 2.08
CA GLY A 20 15.21 -10.94 2.35
C GLY A 20 15.03 -9.53 1.76
N VAL A 21 13.81 -9.14 1.38
CA VAL A 21 13.51 -7.79 0.91
C VAL A 21 13.60 -6.81 2.08
N THR A 22 14.19 -5.64 1.82
CA THR A 22 14.33 -4.60 2.85
C THR A 22 13.03 -3.82 2.99
N ILE A 23 12.39 -3.95 4.15
CA ILE A 23 11.23 -3.14 4.54
C ILE A 23 11.77 -1.85 5.18
N LEU A 24 11.40 -0.70 4.63
CA LEU A 24 11.95 0.60 5.03
C LEU A 24 11.19 1.21 6.21
N ASP A 25 9.88 1.02 6.23
CA ASP A 25 8.97 1.66 7.19
C ASP A 25 8.04 0.61 7.83
N LYS A 26 7.39 0.94 8.94
CA LYS A 26 6.35 0.07 9.51
C LYS A 26 5.07 0.18 8.67
N VAL A 27 4.22 -0.84 8.73
CA VAL A 27 2.89 -0.75 8.14
C VAL A 27 2.11 0.35 8.84
N GLU A 28 1.77 1.41 8.11
CA GLU A 28 0.92 2.50 8.57
C GLU A 28 -0.52 2.19 8.19
N SER A 29 -1.44 2.35 9.12
CA SER A 29 -2.86 2.07 8.90
C SER A 29 -3.68 3.35 9.04
N TYR A 30 -4.49 3.62 8.02
CA TYR A 30 -5.43 4.73 7.92
C TYR A 30 -6.83 4.18 7.62
N ASP A 31 -7.87 5.01 7.78
CA ASP A 31 -9.25 4.60 7.52
C ASP A 31 -9.46 4.11 6.07
N TYR A 32 -8.71 4.72 5.12
CA TYR A 32 -8.77 4.42 3.69
C TYR A 32 -7.77 3.34 3.22
N GLY A 33 -6.98 2.75 4.13
CA GLY A 33 -6.09 1.64 3.79
C GLY A 33 -4.76 1.62 4.55
N LYS A 34 -3.90 0.66 4.22
CA LYS A 34 -2.60 0.46 4.84
C LYS A 34 -1.46 0.64 3.86
N PHE A 35 -0.34 1.16 4.33
CA PHE A 35 0.82 1.51 3.51
C PHE A 35 2.10 0.98 4.11
N VAL A 36 3.05 0.64 3.25
CA VAL A 36 4.44 0.34 3.64
C VAL A 36 5.38 0.60 2.46
N HIS A 37 6.64 0.86 2.76
CA HIS A 37 7.67 1.01 1.74
C HIS A 37 8.66 -0.14 1.78
N ILE A 38 9.05 -0.60 0.60
CA ILE A 38 10.10 -1.59 0.41
C ILE A 38 11.18 -1.04 -0.52
N LEU A 39 12.36 -1.64 -0.44
CA LEU A 39 13.46 -1.40 -1.36
C LEU A 39 13.55 -2.58 -2.34
N ASP A 40 13.57 -2.28 -3.64
CA ASP A 40 13.88 -3.29 -4.65
C ASP A 40 15.39 -3.59 -4.72
N PRO A 41 15.81 -4.62 -5.48
CA PRO A 41 17.24 -4.93 -5.64
C PRO A 41 18.07 -3.83 -6.31
N GLU A 42 17.44 -2.89 -7.01
CA GLU A 42 18.10 -1.77 -7.68
C GLU A 42 18.21 -0.53 -6.77
N GLY A 43 17.66 -0.59 -5.55
CA GLY A 43 17.67 0.52 -4.59
C GLY A 43 16.53 1.52 -4.77
N ASN A 44 15.50 1.20 -5.55
CA ASN A 44 14.31 2.01 -5.73
C ASN A 44 13.32 1.80 -4.58
N LYS A 45 12.73 2.91 -4.10
CA LYS A 45 11.63 2.88 -3.14
C LYS A 45 10.32 2.56 -3.85
N ILE A 46 9.69 1.46 -3.42
CA ILE A 46 8.36 1.03 -3.85
C ILE A 46 7.39 1.19 -2.68
N GLU A 47 6.23 1.75 -2.95
CA GLU A 47 5.12 1.84 -1.99
C GLU A 47 4.13 0.73 -2.27
N LEU A 48 3.75 -0.01 -1.23
CA LEU A 48 2.68 -1.00 -1.28
C LEU A 48 1.49 -0.46 -0.50
N TRP A 49 0.32 -0.53 -1.11
CA TRP A 49 -0.93 -0.02 -0.55
C TRP A 49 -2.03 -1.06 -0.58
N GLU A 50 -2.60 -1.37 0.57
CA GLU A 50 -3.83 -2.16 0.70
C GLU A 50 -5.00 -1.19 0.99
N PRO A 51 -5.82 -0.87 -0.02
CA PRO A 51 -6.94 0.04 0.14
C PRO A 51 -8.09 -0.58 0.93
N ASN A 52 -8.73 0.25 1.74
CA ASN A 52 -10.12 0.04 2.11
C ASN A 52 -10.98 0.72 1.05
N ASP A 53 -11.42 -0.03 0.04
CA ASP A 53 -12.16 0.52 -1.11
C ASP A 53 -13.36 1.37 -0.68
N VAL A 54 -14.13 0.89 0.30
CA VAL A 54 -15.33 1.59 0.79
C VAL A 54 -15.00 2.97 1.33
N GLU A 55 -13.96 3.08 2.16
CA GLU A 55 -13.57 4.37 2.75
C GLU A 55 -12.83 5.25 1.74
N TYR A 56 -12.05 4.65 0.84
CA TYR A 56 -11.35 5.38 -0.21
C TYR A 56 -12.31 5.99 -1.25
N GLU A 57 -13.38 5.28 -1.61
CA GLU A 57 -14.43 5.79 -2.48
C GLU A 57 -15.22 6.94 -1.83
N LYS A 58 -15.54 6.83 -0.53
CA LYS A 58 -16.19 7.93 0.21
C LYS A 58 -15.32 9.20 0.21
N LEU A 59 -14.01 9.02 0.35
CA LEU A 59 -13.05 10.12 0.27
C LEU A 59 -13.06 10.76 -1.13
N GLY A 60 -12.98 9.95 -2.19
CA GLY A 60 -13.03 10.42 -3.58
C GLY A 60 -14.31 11.20 -3.88
N ASN A 61 -15.47 10.66 -3.49
CA ASN A 61 -16.76 11.32 -3.65
C ASN A 61 -16.84 12.64 -2.88
N SER A 62 -16.33 12.69 -1.64
CA SER A 62 -16.31 13.92 -0.84
C SER A 62 -15.40 15.00 -1.41
N MET A 63 -14.37 14.60 -2.18
CA MET A 63 -13.46 15.50 -2.89
C MET A 63 -13.93 15.87 -4.30
N GLY A 64 -15.11 15.38 -4.72
CA GLY A 64 -15.65 15.63 -6.06
C GLY A 64 -14.91 14.89 -7.19
N ALA A 65 -14.16 13.84 -6.86
CA ALA A 65 -13.50 13.00 -7.84
C ALA A 65 -14.48 11.94 -8.41
N GLU A 66 -14.40 11.67 -9.70
CA GLU A 66 -15.12 10.55 -10.32
C GLU A 66 -14.48 9.23 -9.89
N THR A 67 -15.20 8.44 -9.08
CA THR A 67 -14.77 7.08 -8.67
C THR A 67 -15.47 6.04 -9.54
N THR A 68 -14.76 4.96 -9.90
CA THR A 68 -15.28 3.89 -10.76
C THR A 68 -15.40 2.53 -10.08
N LYS A 69 -15.12 2.50 -8.79
CA LYS A 69 -15.49 1.38 -7.93
C LYS A 69 -16.88 1.61 -7.36
#